data_AF-A0A3B4BFL4-F1
#
_entry.id   AF-A0A3B4BFL4-F1
#
_cell.length_a   1.000
_cell.length_b   1.000
_cell.length_c   1.000
_cell.angle_alpha   90.00
_cell.angle_beta   90.00
_cell.angle_gamma   90.00
#
_symmetry.space_group_name_H-M   'P 1'
#
loop_
_entity.id
_entity.type
_entity.pdbx_description
1 polymer ?
#
loop_
_entity_poly.entity_id
_entity_poly.type
_entity_poly.pdbx_seq_one_letter_code
_entity_poly.pdbx_strand_id
1 'polypeptide(L)'
;SRGPNLLSRFIWWKLRLIPDPSPIRQYRIYNVYLIYFCFLCRYQGNADEVGCFVAARPLSKRNRYFEVTIVDTGVRGMISVGLVPQAYKLDHQPGWLPNSVALHADDGKLYNGSTVGQQFGSKCCRGDRIGCGISPESEEGQITVFFTKNGKEVGSVDVPSPPDPLFPAVGMHSLGEEVLLDLTAEWGPEEDEGLMIVDSHEEDWARLHDVKVLGTVLEYVGRGKSIMDVGLAQARRPLNTRFHYYELEITDPGEKCYIALGLARKDYPKNRHPGWSRGSIAYHADDGKLFSGSGVGDAFGPRCFEGDIMGCGIMFPRDFTCDSEEDEDEWDMEVFAKPSEVQNDLYVNNEEEEDEGAEPEEGRKVMVFFTRNGKVVGRKEAVLPPGGFFPTIGMMSSGERVRVDLHPLSG
;
A
#
# COMPACT_ATOMS: atom_id res chain seq x y z
N SER A 1 10.30 -45.15 -30.27
CA SER A 1 11.65 -44.71 -29.86
C SER A 1 11.51 -43.39 -29.11
N ARG A 2 11.88 -43.38 -27.82
CA ARG A 2 11.82 -42.23 -26.92
C ARG A 2 13.00 -41.28 -27.16
N GLY A 3 12.74 -39.96 -27.20
CA GLY A 3 13.66 -38.87 -26.81
C GLY A 3 14.95 -38.69 -27.61
N PRO A 4 15.61 -37.51 -27.52
CA PRO A 4 15.69 -36.67 -26.31
C PRO A 4 14.98 -35.32 -26.51
N ASN A 5 13.91 -35.04 -25.74
CA ASN A 5 13.89 -34.33 -24.46
C ASN A 5 14.60 -32.95 -24.46
N LEU A 6 13.77 -31.91 -24.32
CA LEU A 6 14.03 -30.48 -24.06
C LEU A 6 14.86 -30.18 -22.78
N LEU A 7 15.55 -31.17 -22.22
CA LEU A 7 16.30 -31.11 -20.97
C LEU A 7 17.82 -30.97 -21.17
N SER A 8 18.31 -30.80 -22.41
CA SER A 8 19.74 -30.87 -22.75
C SER A 8 20.47 -29.53 -22.83
N ARG A 9 19.88 -28.44 -22.32
CA ARG A 9 20.57 -27.14 -22.15
C ARG A 9 20.84 -26.75 -20.70
N PHE A 10 20.39 -27.55 -19.75
CA PHE A 10 20.95 -27.54 -18.42
C PHE A 10 22.15 -28.45 -18.47
N ILE A 11 23.35 -27.87 -18.24
CA ILE A 11 24.44 -28.45 -17.45
C ILE A 11 25.80 -27.82 -17.86
N TRP A 12 26.37 -27.08 -16.90
CA TRP A 12 27.79 -26.81 -16.62
C TRP A 12 28.49 -25.50 -17.12
N TRP A 13 28.65 -24.58 -16.14
CA TRP A 13 29.72 -23.57 -15.95
C TRP A 13 29.80 -22.33 -16.85
N LYS A 14 29.03 -21.26 -16.53
CA LYS A 14 29.46 -19.84 -16.69
C LYS A 14 28.50 -18.76 -16.14
N LEU A 15 27.75 -19.02 -15.07
CA LEU A 15 26.87 -18.01 -14.49
C LEU A 15 27.48 -17.47 -13.19
N ARG A 16 28.14 -16.30 -13.28
CA ARG A 16 28.69 -15.55 -12.14
C ARG A 16 27.62 -14.88 -11.26
N LEU A 17 26.36 -15.03 -11.68
CA LEU A 17 25.15 -14.69 -10.95
C LEU A 17 24.27 -15.95 -10.97
N ILE A 18 24.05 -16.54 -9.80
CA ILE A 18 23.13 -17.68 -9.65
C ILE A 18 21.81 -17.11 -9.18
N PRO A 19 20.75 -17.12 -10.00
CA PRO A 19 19.40 -16.89 -9.50
C PRO A 19 19.02 -18.09 -8.63
N ASP A 20 18.81 -17.85 -7.34
CA ASP A 20 18.16 -18.85 -6.49
C ASP A 20 16.64 -18.77 -6.74
N PRO A 21 16.00 -19.82 -7.30
CA PRO A 21 14.55 -19.84 -7.52
C PRO A 21 13.76 -20.08 -6.22
N SER A 22 14.43 -20.15 -5.07
CA SER A 22 13.78 -20.25 -3.77
C SER A 22 12.91 -19.00 -3.53
N PRO A 23 11.68 -19.14 -3.02
CA PRO A 23 10.83 -18.00 -2.67
C PRO A 23 11.48 -17.22 -1.53
N ILE A 24 11.96 -16.00 -1.80
CA ILE A 24 12.73 -15.21 -0.81
C ILE A 24 11.85 -14.20 -0.06
N ARG A 25 10.54 -14.19 -0.33
CA ARG A 25 9.53 -13.61 0.56
C ARG A 25 8.37 -14.58 0.76
N GLN A 26 8.35 -15.23 1.92
CA GLN A 26 7.17 -15.89 2.46
C GLN A 26 6.45 -14.87 3.33
N TYR A 27 5.33 -14.31 2.86
CA TYR A 27 4.41 -13.62 3.74
C TYR A 27 3.33 -14.61 4.18
N ARG A 28 3.16 -14.76 5.49
CA ARG A 28 2.00 -15.43 6.06
C ARG A 28 0.95 -14.37 6.32
N ILE A 29 -0.05 -14.29 5.45
CA ILE A 29 -1.24 -13.47 5.64
C ILE A 29 -2.44 -14.42 5.52
N TYR A 30 -3.27 -14.47 6.57
CA TYR A 30 -4.52 -15.24 6.64
C TYR A 30 -4.51 -16.66 6.04
N ASN A 31 -3.50 -17.47 6.35
CA ASN A 31 -3.37 -18.87 5.90
C ASN A 31 -3.34 -19.09 4.36
N VAL A 32 -3.02 -18.06 3.57
CA VAL A 32 -2.75 -18.19 2.13
C VAL A 32 -1.28 -17.82 1.85
N TYR A 33 -0.57 -18.65 1.11
CA TYR A 33 0.81 -18.36 0.67
C TYR A 33 0.76 -17.53 -0.62
N LEU A 34 1.02 -16.22 -0.54
CA LEU A 34 1.32 -15.39 -1.72
C LEU A 34 2.80 -15.55 -2.06
N ILE A 35 3.09 -16.12 -3.25
CA ILE A 35 4.45 -16.38 -3.72
C ILE A 35 4.83 -15.27 -4.71
N TYR A 36 5.57 -14.26 -4.23
CA TYR A 36 6.26 -13.32 -5.13
C TYR A 36 7.56 -13.97 -5.59
N PHE A 37 7.72 -14.13 -6.90
CA PHE A 37 8.93 -14.71 -7.50
C PHE A 37 10.01 -13.63 -7.68
N CYS A 38 10.55 -13.12 -6.58
CA CYS A 38 11.77 -12.33 -6.63
C CYS A 38 12.98 -13.28 -6.72
N PHE A 39 13.86 -13.03 -7.68
CA PHE A 39 15.10 -13.79 -7.83
C PHE A 39 16.21 -13.10 -7.05
N LEU A 40 16.85 -13.82 -6.14
CA LEU A 40 18.06 -13.33 -5.51
C LEU A 40 19.25 -13.58 -6.41
N CYS A 41 19.93 -12.50 -6.78
CA CYS A 41 21.14 -12.53 -7.58
C CYS A 41 22.31 -12.11 -6.69
N ARG A 42 23.30 -12.99 -6.55
CA ARG A 42 24.54 -12.74 -5.80
C ARG A 42 25.74 -12.75 -6.72
N TYR A 43 26.64 -11.79 -6.53
CA TYR A 43 27.92 -11.79 -7.21
C TYR A 43 28.84 -12.92 -6.71
N GLN A 44 29.36 -13.73 -7.63
CA GLN A 44 30.28 -14.84 -7.34
C GLN A 44 31.58 -14.80 -8.16
N GLY A 45 31.92 -13.65 -8.76
CA GLY A 45 33.16 -13.49 -9.55
C GLY A 45 34.39 -13.15 -8.70
N ASN A 46 35.58 -13.19 -9.32
CA ASN A 46 36.83 -12.69 -8.71
C ASN A 46 36.97 -11.17 -8.84
N ALA A 47 37.95 -10.55 -8.17
CA ALA A 47 38.01 -9.11 -7.89
C ALA A 47 37.99 -8.11 -9.08
N ASP A 48 37.99 -8.54 -10.34
CA ASP A 48 37.97 -7.65 -11.53
C ASP A 48 36.95 -8.09 -12.60
N GLU A 49 36.13 -9.10 -12.31
CA GLU A 49 35.27 -9.73 -13.29
C GLU A 49 33.84 -9.18 -13.27
N VAL A 50 33.29 -8.79 -14.41
CA VAL A 50 31.86 -8.45 -14.45
C VAL A 50 31.03 -9.74 -14.51
N GLY A 51 29.95 -9.78 -13.74
CA GLY A 51 28.85 -10.72 -13.89
C GLY A 51 27.62 -9.99 -14.40
N CYS A 52 27.04 -10.46 -15.49
CA CYS A 52 25.79 -9.93 -16.03
C CYS A 52 24.75 -11.05 -16.16
N PHE A 53 23.54 -10.74 -15.71
CA PHE A 53 22.36 -11.56 -15.79
C PHE A 53 21.40 -10.91 -16.79
N VAL A 54 20.84 -11.73 -17.68
CA VAL A 54 19.81 -11.31 -18.65
C VAL A 54 18.60 -12.20 -18.45
N ALA A 55 17.43 -11.60 -18.28
CA ALA A 55 16.19 -12.32 -18.07
C ALA A 55 15.81 -13.18 -19.28
N ALA A 56 15.04 -14.24 -19.05
CA ALA A 56 14.65 -15.19 -20.11
C ALA A 56 13.62 -14.63 -21.10
N ARG A 57 12.89 -13.58 -20.74
CA ARG A 57 11.83 -12.96 -21.57
C ARG A 57 12.08 -11.46 -21.70
N PRO A 58 11.79 -10.86 -22.87
CA PRO A 58 11.89 -9.42 -23.04
C PRO A 58 10.73 -8.72 -22.34
N LEU A 59 10.86 -7.41 -22.16
CA LEU A 59 9.72 -6.58 -21.81
C LEU A 59 8.69 -6.62 -22.95
N SER A 60 7.42 -6.50 -22.59
CA SER A 60 6.27 -6.57 -23.51
C SER A 60 5.25 -5.51 -23.14
N LYS A 61 4.25 -5.25 -23.99
CA LYS A 61 3.15 -4.32 -23.67
C LYS A 61 2.43 -4.61 -22.35
N ARG A 62 2.44 -5.86 -21.87
CA ARG A 62 1.81 -6.26 -20.60
C ARG A 62 2.76 -6.23 -19.41
N ASN A 63 4.06 -6.26 -19.66
CA ASN A 63 5.08 -6.24 -18.61
C ASN A 63 6.22 -5.35 -19.10
N ARG A 64 6.10 -4.05 -18.82
CA ARG A 64 6.96 -2.98 -19.33
C ARG A 64 7.93 -2.44 -18.29
N TYR A 65 7.93 -2.99 -17.09
CA TYR A 65 8.66 -2.47 -15.96
C TYR A 65 9.16 -3.62 -15.10
N PHE A 66 10.30 -3.42 -14.46
CA PHE A 66 10.84 -4.36 -13.48
C PHE A 66 11.64 -3.58 -12.43
N GLU A 67 11.77 -4.15 -11.24
CA GLU A 67 12.51 -3.53 -10.15
C GLU A 67 13.65 -4.41 -9.64
N VAL A 68 14.68 -3.75 -9.13
CA VAL A 68 15.83 -4.38 -8.49
C VAL A 68 16.06 -3.71 -7.14
N THR A 69 15.89 -4.47 -6.06
CA THR A 69 16.20 -4.01 -4.70
C THR A 69 17.63 -4.38 -4.35
N ILE A 70 18.43 -3.40 -3.92
CA ILE A 70 19.81 -3.63 -3.47
C ILE A 70 19.78 -4.21 -2.06
N VAL A 71 20.13 -5.48 -1.93
CA VAL A 71 20.23 -6.16 -0.62
C VAL A 71 21.55 -5.83 0.05
N ASP A 72 22.64 -5.79 -0.73
CA ASP A 72 23.97 -5.41 -0.30
C ASP A 72 24.72 -4.77 -1.48
N THR A 73 25.37 -3.63 -1.22
CA THR A 73 26.20 -2.93 -2.23
C THR A 73 27.55 -3.60 -2.44
N GLY A 74 27.93 -4.56 -1.59
CA GLY A 74 29.27 -5.13 -1.60
C GLY A 74 30.35 -4.07 -1.42
N VAL A 75 31.55 -4.36 -1.95
CA VAL A 75 32.73 -3.50 -1.75
C VAL A 75 32.65 -2.18 -2.53
N ARG A 76 32.11 -2.21 -3.75
CA ARG A 76 32.13 -1.04 -4.67
C ARG A 76 30.74 -0.50 -5.03
N GLY A 77 29.68 -1.30 -4.92
CA GLY A 77 28.33 -0.91 -5.33
C GLY A 77 28.14 -0.82 -6.84
N MET A 78 28.97 -1.50 -7.63
CA MET A 78 28.99 -1.50 -9.10
C MET A 78 27.86 -2.36 -9.66
N ILE A 79 26.64 -2.04 -9.25
CA ILE A 79 25.40 -2.69 -9.64
C ILE A 79 24.76 -1.86 -10.74
N SER A 80 24.43 -2.48 -11.86
CA SER A 80 23.70 -1.82 -12.95
C SER A 80 22.37 -2.49 -13.22
N VAL A 81 21.37 -1.70 -13.57
CA VAL A 81 20.00 -2.15 -13.84
C VAL A 81 19.55 -1.53 -15.14
N GLY A 82 19.08 -2.34 -16.09
CA GLY A 82 18.69 -1.81 -17.39
C GLY A 82 18.22 -2.83 -18.40
N LEU A 83 18.29 -2.45 -19.67
CA LEU A 83 17.78 -3.18 -20.81
C LEU A 83 18.90 -3.48 -21.81
N VAL A 84 18.91 -4.71 -22.31
CA VAL A 84 19.92 -5.23 -23.26
C VAL A 84 19.29 -6.08 -24.36
N PRO A 85 19.94 -6.27 -25.52
CA PRO A 85 19.51 -7.23 -26.53
C PRO A 85 19.71 -8.68 -26.05
N GLN A 86 19.01 -9.64 -26.67
CA GLN A 86 19.06 -11.06 -26.29
C GLN A 86 20.48 -11.65 -26.25
N ALA A 87 21.34 -11.25 -27.20
CA ALA A 87 22.70 -11.74 -27.35
C ALA A 87 23.74 -10.86 -26.65
N TYR A 88 23.38 -10.18 -25.56
CA TYR A 88 24.31 -9.35 -24.80
C TYR A 88 25.47 -10.16 -24.20
N LYS A 89 26.65 -9.54 -24.12
CA LYS A 89 27.81 -10.17 -23.52
C LYS A 89 27.66 -10.21 -21.99
N LEU A 90 27.78 -11.40 -21.40
CA LEU A 90 27.56 -11.62 -19.96
C LEU A 90 28.75 -11.21 -19.07
N ASP A 91 29.82 -10.67 -19.66
CA ASP A 91 31.03 -10.18 -19.02
C ASP A 91 31.17 -8.65 -19.15
N HIS A 92 30.09 -7.94 -19.47
CA HIS A 92 30.01 -6.48 -19.54
C HIS A 92 28.79 -5.98 -18.75
N GLN A 93 28.90 -4.79 -18.16
CA GLN A 93 27.77 -4.18 -17.48
C GLN A 93 26.72 -3.72 -18.51
N PRO A 94 25.43 -3.97 -18.27
CA PRO A 94 24.34 -3.27 -18.96
C PRO A 94 24.64 -1.77 -19.17
N GLY A 95 24.33 -1.27 -20.37
CA GLY A 95 24.59 0.11 -20.77
C GLY A 95 25.98 0.36 -21.39
N TRP A 96 26.97 -0.53 -21.24
CA TRP A 96 28.31 -0.31 -21.79
C TRP A 96 28.46 -0.61 -23.28
N LEU A 97 27.69 -1.57 -23.80
CA LEU A 97 27.73 -2.00 -25.20
C LEU A 97 26.54 -1.46 -26.00
N PRO A 98 26.66 -1.29 -27.33
CA PRO A 98 25.60 -0.73 -28.17
C PRO A 98 24.23 -1.41 -27.98
N ASN A 99 23.16 -0.64 -28.21
CA ASN A 99 21.76 -1.07 -28.08
C ASN A 99 21.38 -1.51 -26.66
N SER A 100 22.12 -1.06 -25.64
CA SER A 100 21.77 -1.27 -24.24
C SER A 100 21.77 0.03 -23.46
N VAL A 101 20.93 0.10 -22.45
CA VAL A 101 20.76 1.26 -21.59
C VAL A 101 20.60 0.82 -20.14
N ALA A 102 21.29 1.47 -19.20
CA ALA A 102 21.22 1.11 -17.78
C ALA A 102 21.56 2.27 -16.86
N LEU A 103 20.96 2.25 -15.67
CA LEU A 103 21.32 3.09 -14.54
C LEU A 103 22.32 2.34 -13.65
N HIS A 104 23.43 2.99 -13.29
CA HIS A 104 24.48 2.43 -12.44
C HIS A 104 24.34 2.97 -11.01
N ALA A 105 24.34 2.06 -10.04
CA ALA A 105 24.05 2.35 -8.65
C ALA A 105 25.20 3.09 -7.95
N ASP A 106 26.45 2.88 -8.35
CA ASP A 106 27.65 3.41 -7.69
C ASP A 106 27.84 4.91 -7.90
N ASP A 107 27.41 5.43 -9.05
CA ASP A 107 27.58 6.83 -9.45
C ASP A 107 26.27 7.55 -9.81
N GLY A 108 25.16 6.81 -9.93
CA GLY A 108 23.85 7.35 -10.30
C GLY A 108 23.78 7.79 -11.76
N LYS A 109 24.69 7.32 -12.62
CA LYS A 109 24.76 7.73 -14.03
C LYS A 109 24.03 6.77 -14.95
N LEU A 110 23.55 7.33 -16.05
CA LEU A 110 22.97 6.59 -17.17
C LEU A 110 24.07 6.22 -18.16
N TYR A 111 24.12 4.94 -18.53
CA TYR A 111 25.00 4.40 -19.56
C TYR A 111 24.14 3.90 -20.71
N ASN A 112 24.40 4.38 -21.93
CA ASN A 112 23.62 4.06 -23.13
C ASN A 112 24.57 3.75 -24.30
N GLY A 113 24.95 2.49 -24.45
CA GLY A 113 25.85 2.06 -25.52
C GLY A 113 27.33 2.43 -25.36
N SER A 114 27.76 2.90 -24.19
CA SER A 114 29.09 3.47 -23.97
C SER A 114 29.57 3.26 -22.53
N THR A 115 30.88 3.18 -22.31
CA THR A 115 31.50 3.12 -20.97
C THR A 115 31.62 4.49 -20.29
N VAL A 116 31.07 5.55 -20.90
CA VAL A 116 31.05 6.90 -20.35
C VAL A 116 29.62 7.23 -19.93
N GLY A 117 29.38 7.24 -18.62
CA GLY A 117 28.07 7.56 -18.04
C GLY A 117 27.77 9.05 -18.05
N GLN A 118 26.49 9.38 -18.21
CA GLN A 118 25.95 10.74 -18.12
C GLN A 118 25.26 10.94 -16.77
N GLN A 119 25.39 12.13 -16.17
CA GLN A 119 24.71 12.43 -14.91
C GLN A 119 23.19 12.32 -15.11
N PHE A 120 22.53 11.51 -14.27
CA PHE A 120 21.11 11.21 -14.44
C PHE A 120 20.36 11.23 -13.12
N GLY A 121 20.83 10.48 -12.13
CA GLY A 121 20.24 10.41 -10.81
C GLY A 121 21.27 10.57 -9.68
N SER A 122 20.87 10.16 -8.48
CA SER A 122 21.77 10.03 -7.34
C SER A 122 22.29 8.60 -7.20
N LYS A 123 23.44 8.44 -6.56
CA LYS A 123 23.98 7.14 -6.14
C LYS A 123 22.92 6.35 -5.35
N CYS A 124 22.87 5.03 -5.52
CA CYS A 124 22.01 4.13 -4.75
C CYS A 124 22.79 3.42 -3.63
N CYS A 125 22.09 3.14 -2.52
CA CYS A 125 22.63 2.47 -1.34
C CYS A 125 21.86 1.18 -1.03
N ARG A 126 22.35 0.41 -0.06
CA ARG A 126 21.63 -0.75 0.46
C ARG A 126 20.20 -0.36 0.87
N GLY A 127 19.22 -1.14 0.41
CA GLY A 127 17.79 -0.91 0.63
C GLY A 127 17.12 -0.09 -0.48
N ASP A 128 17.87 0.65 -1.29
CA ASP A 128 17.30 1.37 -2.44
C ASP A 128 16.79 0.38 -3.50
N ARG A 129 15.75 0.80 -4.21
CA ARG A 129 15.10 0.04 -5.27
C ARG A 129 15.18 0.82 -6.58
N ILE A 130 15.77 0.21 -7.59
CA ILE A 130 15.94 0.78 -8.92
C ILE A 130 14.92 0.12 -9.84
N GLY A 131 14.04 0.91 -10.44
CA GLY A 131 13.15 0.45 -11.49
C GLY A 131 13.63 0.85 -12.87
N CYS A 132 13.25 0.05 -13.87
CA CYS A 132 13.51 0.32 -15.27
C CYS A 132 12.30 -0.10 -16.09
N GLY A 133 11.82 0.77 -16.97
CA GLY A 133 10.70 0.45 -17.84
C GLY A 133 10.68 1.17 -19.17
N ILE A 134 9.71 0.80 -20.02
CA ILE A 134 9.49 1.37 -21.35
C ILE A 134 8.15 2.11 -21.35
N SER A 135 8.17 3.39 -21.73
CA SER A 135 6.96 4.22 -21.82
C SER A 135 5.98 3.68 -22.88
N PRO A 136 4.66 3.72 -22.64
CA PRO A 136 3.66 3.43 -23.67
C PRO A 136 3.69 4.42 -24.83
N GLU A 137 4.11 5.66 -24.58
CA GLU A 137 4.09 6.79 -25.52
C GLU A 137 5.44 6.93 -26.22
N SER A 138 5.80 5.92 -27.01
CA SER A 138 7.04 5.97 -27.81
C SER A 138 6.77 6.57 -29.20
N GLU A 139 7.61 7.51 -29.64
CA GLU A 139 7.56 8.06 -31.00
C GLU A 139 7.95 7.02 -32.06
N GLU A 140 7.52 7.20 -33.31
CA GLU A 140 7.87 6.28 -34.40
C GLU A 140 9.39 6.16 -34.59
N GLY A 141 9.93 4.95 -34.40
CA GLY A 141 11.36 4.65 -34.57
C GLY A 141 12.22 4.86 -33.32
N GLN A 142 11.64 5.29 -32.20
CA GLN A 142 12.30 5.38 -30.91
C GLN A 142 11.51 4.64 -29.83
N ILE A 143 12.16 4.34 -28.72
CA ILE A 143 11.50 3.88 -27.49
C ILE A 143 12.01 4.73 -26.34
N THR A 144 11.09 5.15 -25.47
CA THR A 144 11.44 5.94 -24.28
C THR A 144 11.62 4.98 -23.11
N VAL A 145 12.84 4.90 -22.59
CA VAL A 145 13.17 4.11 -21.40
C VAL A 145 13.24 5.04 -20.20
N PHE A 146 12.52 4.72 -19.13
CA PHE A 146 12.54 5.49 -17.89
C PHE A 146 13.13 4.66 -16.75
N PHE A 147 13.69 5.35 -15.77
CA PHE A 147 14.23 4.76 -14.56
C PHE A 147 13.62 5.40 -13.33
N THR A 148 13.49 4.60 -12.27
CA THR A 148 12.92 5.02 -11.00
C THR A 148 13.87 4.69 -9.88
N LYS A 149 13.76 5.44 -8.78
CA LYS A 149 14.43 5.16 -7.53
C LYS A 149 13.43 5.28 -6.41
N ASN A 150 13.22 4.18 -5.68
CA ASN A 150 12.30 4.09 -4.55
C ASN A 150 10.87 4.54 -4.92
N GLY A 151 10.36 4.08 -6.06
CA GLY A 151 9.00 4.40 -6.53
C GLY A 151 8.87 5.74 -7.26
N LYS A 152 9.90 6.59 -7.26
CA LYS A 152 9.87 7.89 -7.95
C LYS A 152 10.68 7.87 -9.24
N GLU A 153 10.14 8.45 -10.32
CA GLU A 153 10.87 8.61 -11.57
C GLU A 153 12.11 9.50 -11.38
N VAL A 154 13.26 9.00 -11.81
CA VAL A 154 14.54 9.73 -11.84
C VAL A 154 14.66 10.51 -13.15
N GLY A 155 14.19 9.90 -14.24
CA GLY A 155 14.09 10.50 -15.56
C GLY A 155 13.90 9.44 -16.65
N SER A 156 13.88 9.90 -17.89
CA SER A 156 13.73 9.08 -19.09
C SER A 156 14.76 9.42 -20.17
N VAL A 157 14.96 8.49 -21.10
CA VAL A 157 15.85 8.62 -22.24
C VAL A 157 15.25 7.94 -23.46
N ASP A 158 15.27 8.63 -24.59
CA ASP A 158 14.89 8.04 -25.87
C ASP A 158 16.07 7.28 -26.46
N VAL A 159 15.83 6.01 -26.80
CA VAL A 159 16.80 5.19 -27.52
C VAL A 159 16.21 4.76 -28.86
N PRO A 160 17.04 4.62 -29.91
CA PRO A 160 16.57 4.12 -31.19
C PRO A 160 15.86 2.78 -31.00
N SER A 161 14.70 2.61 -31.62
CA SER A 161 13.93 1.36 -31.52
C SER A 161 14.79 0.21 -32.08
N PRO A 162 15.21 -0.74 -31.23
CA PRO A 162 16.10 -1.81 -31.69
C PRO A 162 15.32 -2.80 -32.57
N PRO A 163 15.99 -3.45 -33.53
CA PRO A 163 15.37 -4.49 -34.35
C PRO A 163 14.99 -5.72 -33.51
N ASP A 164 15.69 -5.95 -32.39
CA ASP A 164 15.46 -7.04 -31.47
C ASP A 164 14.78 -6.54 -30.18
N PRO A 165 13.94 -7.37 -29.52
CA PRO A 165 13.36 -7.04 -28.22
C PRO A 165 14.42 -6.77 -27.15
N LEU A 166 14.08 -5.89 -26.20
CA LEU A 166 14.92 -5.58 -25.05
C LEU A 166 14.57 -6.44 -23.83
N PHE A 167 15.61 -6.92 -23.16
CA PHE A 167 15.54 -7.83 -22.02
C PHE A 167 16.00 -7.13 -20.75
N PRO A 168 15.29 -7.30 -19.62
CA PRO A 168 15.78 -6.92 -18.31
C PRO A 168 17.14 -7.53 -18.02
N ALA A 169 18.07 -6.72 -17.55
CA ALA A 169 19.41 -7.15 -17.20
C ALA A 169 19.92 -6.47 -15.94
N VAL A 170 20.74 -7.21 -15.21
CA VAL A 170 21.42 -6.77 -13.99
C VAL A 170 22.89 -7.11 -14.11
N GLY A 171 23.77 -6.14 -13.87
CA GLY A 171 25.20 -6.36 -13.79
C GLY A 171 25.75 -6.09 -12.40
N MET A 172 26.80 -6.81 -12.03
CA MET A 172 27.52 -6.73 -10.77
C MET A 172 29.01 -6.93 -11.02
N HIS A 173 29.86 -6.29 -10.21
CA HIS A 173 31.30 -6.25 -10.42
C HIS A 173 32.12 -6.16 -9.12
N SER A 174 31.51 -6.36 -7.95
CA SER A 174 32.29 -6.44 -6.72
C SER A 174 31.78 -7.46 -5.72
N LEU A 175 32.72 -7.98 -4.92
CA LEU A 175 32.44 -8.95 -3.87
C LEU A 175 31.38 -8.42 -2.90
N GLY A 176 30.42 -9.28 -2.54
CA GLY A 176 29.35 -8.96 -1.61
C GLY A 176 28.13 -8.28 -2.24
N GLU A 177 28.15 -7.95 -3.53
CA GLU A 177 26.96 -7.41 -4.19
C GLU A 177 25.83 -8.44 -4.25
N GLU A 178 24.66 -8.02 -3.80
CA GLU A 178 23.47 -8.86 -3.70
C GLU A 178 22.22 -8.03 -3.99
N VAL A 179 21.34 -8.54 -4.85
CA VAL A 179 20.09 -7.87 -5.22
C VAL A 179 18.92 -8.83 -5.30
N LEU A 180 17.71 -8.31 -5.09
CA LEU A 180 16.45 -8.97 -5.40
C LEU A 180 15.88 -8.39 -6.70
N LEU A 181 15.75 -9.23 -7.71
CA LEU A 181 15.15 -8.89 -9.00
C LEU A 181 13.66 -9.27 -8.99
N ASP A 182 12.79 -8.29 -9.22
CA ASP A 182 11.35 -8.46 -9.41
C ASP A 182 10.97 -8.16 -10.86
N LEU A 183 10.77 -9.22 -11.64
CA LEU A 183 10.32 -9.14 -13.04
C LEU A 183 8.80 -8.96 -13.17
N THR A 184 8.08 -8.92 -12.06
CA THR A 184 6.62 -8.76 -12.00
C THR A 184 6.19 -7.41 -11.44
N ALA A 185 7.14 -6.50 -11.20
CA ALA A 185 6.84 -5.17 -10.72
C ALA A 185 6.02 -4.39 -11.77
N GLU A 186 5.08 -3.58 -11.29
CA GLU A 186 4.24 -2.73 -12.12
C GLU A 186 4.60 -1.26 -11.90
N TRP A 187 4.53 -0.47 -12.98
CA TRP A 187 4.73 0.98 -12.94
C TRP A 187 3.47 1.68 -13.40
N GLY A 188 2.89 2.48 -12.51
CA GLY A 188 1.86 3.48 -12.79
C GLY A 188 2.31 4.81 -12.17
N PRO A 189 2.02 5.97 -12.81
CA PRO A 189 2.26 7.26 -12.19
C PRO A 189 1.55 7.30 -10.82
N GLU A 190 2.16 7.95 -9.83
CA GLU A 190 1.70 7.96 -8.42
C GLU A 190 0.23 8.43 -8.20
N GLU A 191 -0.46 8.91 -9.25
CA GLU A 191 -1.91 9.15 -9.25
C GLU A 191 -2.76 7.87 -9.32
N ASP A 192 -2.15 6.74 -9.70
CA ASP A 192 -2.77 5.40 -9.79
C ASP A 192 -2.11 4.42 -8.79
N GLU A 193 -1.59 4.93 -7.67
CA GLU A 193 -1.26 4.12 -6.48
C GLU A 193 -2.54 3.59 -5.79
N GLY A 194 -3.38 2.91 -6.55
CA GLY A 194 -4.07 1.73 -6.06
C GLY A 194 -3.11 0.57 -6.26
N LEU A 195 -2.36 0.20 -5.22
CA LEU A 195 -1.75 -1.12 -5.13
C LEU A 195 -2.72 -2.15 -5.74
N MET A 196 -2.26 -3.02 -6.64
CA MET A 196 -2.98 -4.27 -6.95
C MET A 196 -2.95 -5.16 -5.71
N ILE A 197 -3.63 -4.72 -4.66
CA ILE A 197 -4.02 -5.55 -3.53
C ILE A 197 -5.14 -6.39 -4.09
N VAL A 198 -4.96 -7.70 -4.05
CA VAL A 198 -5.98 -8.65 -4.47
C VAL A 198 -7.27 -8.51 -3.61
N ASP A 199 -7.22 -7.67 -2.58
CA ASP A 199 -8.35 -7.13 -1.83
C ASP A 199 -7.99 -5.71 -1.35
N SER A 200 -8.38 -4.66 -2.08
CA SER A 200 -8.08 -3.28 -1.68
C SER A 200 -8.70 -2.90 -0.33
N HIS A 201 -9.60 -3.73 0.22
CA HIS A 201 -10.44 -3.45 1.38
C HIS A 201 -11.17 -2.11 1.29
N GLU A 202 -11.14 -1.40 0.15
CA GLU A 202 -11.87 -0.16 -0.05
C GLU A 202 -13.37 -0.41 0.05
N GLU A 203 -13.83 -1.57 -0.41
CA GLU A 203 -15.23 -2.01 -0.26
C GLU A 203 -15.65 -2.19 1.20
N ASP A 204 -14.71 -2.35 2.14
CA ASP A 204 -15.04 -2.42 3.56
C ASP A 204 -15.32 -1.03 4.15
N TRP A 205 -14.98 0.05 3.43
CA TRP A 205 -15.19 1.44 3.84
C TRP A 205 -16.31 2.09 3.03
N ALA A 206 -17.36 2.58 3.69
CA ALA A 206 -18.39 3.35 2.99
C ALA A 206 -17.96 4.79 2.75
N ARG A 207 -17.13 5.35 3.63
CA ARG A 207 -16.80 6.79 3.62
C ARG A 207 -15.35 7.00 4.00
N LEU A 208 -14.61 7.60 3.09
CA LEU A 208 -13.23 8.03 3.26
C LEU A 208 -13.15 9.54 3.01
N HIS A 209 -12.38 10.24 3.83
CA HIS A 209 -12.08 11.65 3.65
C HIS A 209 -10.66 11.89 4.15
N ASP A 210 -9.78 12.45 3.33
CA ASP A 210 -8.39 12.77 3.69
C ASP A 210 -7.62 11.58 4.31
N VAL A 211 -8.02 10.36 3.94
CA VAL A 211 -7.41 9.08 4.29
C VAL A 211 -7.32 8.23 3.03
N LYS A 212 -6.16 7.60 2.82
CA LYS A 212 -5.90 6.64 1.76
C LYS A 212 -5.91 5.23 2.33
N VAL A 213 -6.52 4.29 1.61
CA VAL A 213 -6.51 2.86 1.95
C VAL A 213 -5.38 2.17 1.19
N LEU A 214 -4.51 1.49 1.92
CA LEU A 214 -3.40 0.70 1.43
C LEU A 214 -3.55 -0.73 1.97
N GLY A 215 -4.64 -1.39 1.55
CA GLY A 215 -5.03 -2.73 1.98
C GLY A 215 -5.64 -2.67 3.36
N THR A 216 -5.05 -3.37 4.32
CA THR A 216 -5.46 -3.22 5.73
C THR A 216 -4.92 -1.95 6.38
N VAL A 217 -4.07 -1.17 5.70
CA VAL A 217 -3.47 0.04 6.28
C VAL A 217 -4.25 1.27 5.84
N LEU A 218 -4.57 2.16 6.77
CA LEU A 218 -5.06 3.50 6.51
C LEU A 218 -3.91 4.50 6.72
N GLU A 219 -3.77 5.43 5.79
CA GLU A 219 -2.79 6.51 5.85
C GLU A 219 -3.50 7.86 5.79
N TYR A 220 -3.13 8.77 6.70
CA TYR A 220 -3.60 10.14 6.66
C TYR A 220 -2.95 10.91 5.50
N VAL A 221 -3.77 11.49 4.62
CA VAL A 221 -3.33 12.29 3.46
C VAL A 221 -3.87 13.73 3.50
N GLY A 222 -4.49 14.13 4.61
CA GLY A 222 -5.01 15.47 4.82
C GLY A 222 -3.92 16.52 5.11
N ARG A 223 -4.36 17.77 5.28
CA ARG A 223 -3.45 18.92 5.46
C ARG A 223 -2.83 19.02 6.85
N GLY A 224 -3.52 18.56 7.89
CA GLY A 224 -3.08 18.55 9.29
C GLY A 224 -2.83 19.93 9.91
N LYS A 225 -3.44 21.01 9.39
CA LYS A 225 -3.17 22.40 9.83
C LYS A 225 -4.15 22.92 10.87
N SER A 226 -5.38 22.42 10.86
CA SER A 226 -6.48 22.84 11.72
C SER A 226 -7.23 21.64 12.28
N ILE A 227 -8.01 21.87 13.34
CA ILE A 227 -8.90 20.85 13.93
C ILE A 227 -10.00 20.37 12.98
N MET A 228 -10.15 21.02 11.82
CA MET A 228 -11.13 20.67 10.79
C MET A 228 -10.52 19.78 9.69
N ASP A 229 -9.18 19.68 9.62
CA ASP A 229 -8.46 18.84 8.65
C ASP A 229 -8.42 17.38 9.10
N VAL A 230 -9.56 16.86 9.57
CA VAL A 230 -9.68 15.49 10.05
C VAL A 230 -9.79 14.55 8.86
N GLY A 231 -8.93 13.55 8.84
CA GLY A 231 -9.07 12.36 8.02
C GLY A 231 -10.03 11.40 8.69
N LEU A 232 -11.05 10.94 7.96
CA LEU A 232 -12.08 10.03 8.44
C LEU A 232 -12.13 8.78 7.59
N ALA A 233 -12.16 7.62 8.23
CA ALA A 233 -12.52 6.36 7.61
C ALA A 233 -13.67 5.71 8.40
N GLN A 234 -14.81 5.47 7.73
CA GLN A 234 -15.98 4.83 8.32
C GLN A 234 -16.35 3.57 7.53
N ALA A 235 -16.45 2.45 8.24
CA ALA A 235 -16.73 1.15 7.65
C ALA A 235 -18.12 1.10 7.01
N ARG A 236 -18.29 0.18 6.06
CA ARG A 236 -19.52 0.03 5.27
C ARG A 236 -20.68 -0.59 6.05
N ARG A 237 -20.37 -1.46 7.01
CA ARG A 237 -21.37 -2.16 7.82
C ARG A 237 -21.30 -1.74 9.28
N PRO A 238 -22.44 -1.67 9.99
CA PRO A 238 -22.44 -1.45 11.42
C PRO A 238 -21.93 -2.70 12.14
N LEU A 239 -21.46 -2.51 13.37
CA LEU A 239 -21.25 -3.64 14.27
C LEU A 239 -22.60 -4.30 14.59
N ASN A 240 -22.61 -5.63 14.64
CA ASN A 240 -23.78 -6.45 14.95
C ASN A 240 -23.39 -7.60 15.88
N THR A 241 -24.35 -8.44 16.28
CA THR A 241 -24.11 -9.55 17.22
C THR A 241 -23.06 -10.56 16.76
N ARG A 242 -22.81 -10.67 15.45
CA ARG A 242 -21.79 -11.55 14.87
C ARG A 242 -20.42 -10.88 14.76
N PHE A 243 -20.40 -9.61 14.35
CA PHE A 243 -19.20 -8.79 14.18
C PHE A 243 -19.34 -7.57 15.11
N HIS A 244 -19.01 -7.77 16.38
CA HIS A 244 -19.27 -6.81 17.46
C HIS A 244 -18.00 -6.12 17.99
N TYR A 245 -16.84 -6.39 17.39
CA TYR A 245 -15.55 -5.88 17.82
C TYR A 245 -14.62 -5.73 16.62
N TYR A 246 -13.80 -4.68 16.64
CA TYR A 246 -12.74 -4.45 15.66
C TYR A 246 -11.54 -3.79 16.33
N GLU A 247 -10.38 -3.87 15.68
CA GLU A 247 -9.15 -3.31 16.21
C GLU A 247 -8.28 -2.63 15.15
N LEU A 248 -7.41 -1.74 15.61
CA LEU A 248 -6.34 -1.16 14.83
C LEU A 248 -5.01 -1.26 15.57
N GLU A 249 -3.93 -1.40 14.83
CA GLU A 249 -2.55 -1.28 15.27
C GLU A 249 -1.99 0.06 14.78
N ILE A 250 -1.39 0.83 15.67
CA ILE A 250 -0.70 2.07 15.29
C ILE A 250 0.64 1.67 14.65
N THR A 251 0.73 1.75 13.32
CA THR A 251 1.96 1.41 12.60
C THR A 251 2.91 2.60 12.47
N ASP A 252 2.36 3.82 12.45
CA ASP A 252 3.11 5.07 12.54
C ASP A 252 2.25 6.12 13.26
N PRO A 253 2.70 6.65 14.41
CA PRO A 253 1.96 7.68 15.14
C PRO A 253 1.99 9.05 14.45
N GLY A 254 2.78 9.23 13.38
CA GLY A 254 2.98 10.53 12.75
C GLY A 254 3.56 11.57 13.71
N GLU A 255 3.36 12.85 13.39
CA GLU A 255 3.95 13.94 14.20
C GLU A 255 3.31 14.11 15.59
N LYS A 256 2.00 13.83 15.73
CA LYS A 256 1.23 14.16 16.94
C LYS A 256 0.39 13.01 17.51
N CYS A 257 0.21 11.91 16.77
CA CYS A 257 -0.59 10.75 17.19
C CYS A 257 -2.07 11.07 17.50
N TYR A 258 -2.65 12.03 16.79
CA TYR A 258 -4.08 12.36 16.76
C TYR A 258 -4.89 11.28 16.03
N ILE A 259 -4.74 10.05 16.51
CA ILE A 259 -5.44 8.86 16.03
C ILE A 259 -6.58 8.56 17.01
N ALA A 260 -7.79 8.34 16.50
CA ALA A 260 -8.93 7.91 17.31
C ALA A 260 -9.60 6.68 16.72
N LEU A 261 -9.99 5.79 17.61
CA LEU A 261 -10.78 4.59 17.33
C LEU A 261 -12.15 4.73 17.98
N GLY A 262 -13.24 4.54 17.23
CA GLY A 262 -14.56 4.63 17.82
C GLY A 262 -15.72 4.22 16.91
N LEU A 263 -16.92 4.52 17.38
CA LEU A 263 -18.16 4.20 16.72
C LEU A 263 -18.92 5.48 16.40
N ALA A 264 -19.55 5.53 15.23
CA ALA A 264 -20.38 6.67 14.85
C ALA A 264 -21.61 6.24 14.05
N ARG A 265 -22.62 7.11 14.02
CA ARG A 265 -23.79 6.97 13.14
C ARG A 265 -23.41 7.04 11.66
N LYS A 266 -24.26 6.50 10.79
CA LYS A 266 -24.00 6.34 9.33
C LYS A 266 -23.63 7.65 8.61
N ASP A 267 -24.23 8.78 9.01
CA ASP A 267 -24.08 10.10 8.39
C ASP A 267 -23.08 11.01 9.14
N TYR A 268 -22.14 10.44 9.91
CA TYR A 268 -21.20 11.22 10.73
C TYR A 268 -20.44 12.31 9.94
N PRO A 269 -20.29 13.54 10.44
CA PRO A 269 -19.59 14.60 9.71
C PRO A 269 -18.14 14.25 9.40
N LYS A 270 -17.75 14.34 8.12
CA LYS A 270 -16.43 13.92 7.62
C LYS A 270 -15.26 14.74 8.17
N ASN A 271 -15.49 16.01 8.49
CA ASN A 271 -14.52 16.98 8.99
C ASN A 271 -14.49 17.07 10.53
N ARG A 272 -14.92 16.00 11.21
CA ARG A 272 -14.97 15.93 12.68
C ARG A 272 -14.31 14.65 13.14
N HIS A 273 -13.48 14.75 14.17
CA HIS A 273 -12.85 13.59 14.79
C HIS A 273 -13.93 12.69 15.42
N PRO A 274 -13.85 11.35 15.35
CA PRO A 274 -14.80 10.48 16.05
C PRO A 274 -14.92 10.83 17.54
N GLY A 275 -16.15 10.84 18.06
CA GLY A 275 -16.47 11.23 19.42
C GLY A 275 -16.79 12.71 19.61
N TRP A 276 -16.51 13.60 18.64
CA TRP A 276 -16.74 15.04 18.78
C TRP A 276 -18.15 15.51 18.40
N SER A 277 -18.93 14.71 17.68
CA SER A 277 -20.30 15.05 17.26
C SER A 277 -21.30 13.99 17.70
N ARG A 278 -22.54 14.41 18.00
CA ARG A 278 -23.60 13.55 18.55
C ARG A 278 -23.76 12.24 17.77
N GLY A 279 -24.11 11.16 18.47
CA GLY A 279 -24.22 9.82 17.89
C GLY A 279 -22.86 9.19 17.56
N SER A 280 -21.80 9.59 18.28
CA SER A 280 -20.48 8.94 18.19
C SER A 280 -19.81 8.84 19.56
N ILE A 281 -18.90 7.87 19.67
CA ILE A 281 -18.08 7.63 20.86
C ILE A 281 -16.71 7.12 20.43
N ALA A 282 -15.62 7.66 20.96
CA ALA A 282 -14.27 7.28 20.54
C ALA A 282 -13.23 7.43 21.65
N TYR A 283 -12.22 6.57 21.59
CA TYR A 283 -11.03 6.61 22.43
C TYR A 283 -9.87 7.18 21.61
N HIS A 284 -9.24 8.24 22.13
CA HIS A 284 -8.19 8.99 21.44
C HIS A 284 -6.80 8.56 21.94
N ALA A 285 -5.88 8.28 21.01
CA ALA A 285 -4.57 7.72 21.29
C ALA A 285 -3.61 8.75 21.93
N ASP A 286 -3.69 10.01 21.52
CA ASP A 286 -2.79 11.09 21.89
C ASP A 286 -2.89 11.46 23.37
N ASP A 287 -4.10 11.51 23.94
CA ASP A 287 -4.34 11.97 25.31
C ASP A 287 -4.97 10.92 26.22
N GLY A 288 -5.44 9.80 25.65
CA GLY A 288 -6.03 8.69 26.38
C GLY A 288 -7.47 8.96 26.86
N LYS A 289 -8.14 10.00 26.32
CA LYS A 289 -9.49 10.34 26.73
C LYS A 289 -10.56 9.65 25.89
N LEU A 290 -11.75 9.59 26.46
CA LEU A 290 -12.96 9.13 25.80
C LEU A 290 -13.84 10.34 25.44
N PHE A 291 -14.18 10.46 24.16
CA PHE A 291 -15.06 11.50 23.64
C PHE A 291 -16.41 10.86 23.26
N SER A 292 -17.51 11.51 23.62
CA SER A 292 -18.87 10.99 23.41
C SER A 292 -19.81 12.10 22.98
N GLY A 293 -19.89 12.33 21.68
CA GLY A 293 -20.73 13.37 21.08
C GLY A 293 -20.36 14.81 21.44
N SER A 294 -19.14 15.05 21.91
CA SER A 294 -18.69 16.34 22.44
C SER A 294 -17.21 16.55 22.14
N GLY A 295 -16.80 17.80 21.89
CA GLY A 295 -15.38 18.19 21.76
C GLY A 295 -14.59 18.15 23.08
N VAL A 296 -15.24 17.81 24.20
CA VAL A 296 -14.61 17.67 25.51
C VAL A 296 -14.56 16.20 25.89
N GLY A 297 -13.35 15.66 26.08
CA GLY A 297 -13.12 14.26 26.45
C GLY A 297 -13.01 14.04 27.96
N ASP A 298 -13.47 12.87 28.41
CA ASP A 298 -13.35 12.38 29.78
C ASP A 298 -12.05 11.61 29.98
N ALA A 299 -11.44 11.70 31.17
CA ALA A 299 -10.32 10.83 31.53
C ALA A 299 -10.77 9.35 31.50
N PHE A 300 -10.06 8.50 30.76
CA PHE A 300 -10.51 7.14 30.49
C PHE A 300 -9.38 6.11 30.55
N GLY A 301 -8.35 6.27 29.73
CA GLY A 301 -7.27 5.31 29.57
C GLY A 301 -5.90 5.97 29.43
N PRO A 302 -4.84 5.15 29.31
CA PRO A 302 -3.51 5.66 28.98
C PRO A 302 -3.42 6.15 27.53
N ARG A 303 -2.35 6.86 27.18
CA ARG A 303 -2.02 7.16 25.77
C ARG A 303 -1.53 5.92 25.03
N CYS A 304 -1.73 5.86 23.71
CA CYS A 304 -1.23 4.79 22.84
C CYS A 304 -0.07 5.28 21.98
N PHE A 305 0.78 4.36 21.53
CA PHE A 305 2.01 4.63 20.79
C PHE A 305 2.18 3.62 19.64
N GLU A 306 3.22 3.81 18.84
CA GLU A 306 3.63 2.86 17.79
C GLU A 306 3.68 1.41 18.31
N GLY A 307 3.03 0.49 17.59
CA GLY A 307 2.89 -0.92 17.91
C GLY A 307 1.77 -1.25 18.90
N ASP A 308 1.09 -0.28 19.52
CA ASP A 308 -0.09 -0.56 20.33
C ASP A 308 -1.29 -0.95 19.45
N ILE A 309 -2.03 -1.95 19.92
CA ILE A 309 -3.30 -2.38 19.33
C ILE A 309 -4.45 -1.78 20.14
N MET A 310 -5.25 -0.91 19.53
CA MET A 310 -6.47 -0.36 20.10
C MET A 310 -7.68 -1.12 19.57
N GLY A 311 -8.61 -1.52 20.44
CA GLY A 311 -9.84 -2.18 20.02
C GLY A 311 -11.10 -1.50 20.54
N CYS A 312 -12.21 -1.69 19.82
CA CYS A 312 -13.50 -1.13 20.15
C CYS A 312 -14.60 -2.13 19.79
N GLY A 313 -15.57 -2.31 20.68
CA GLY A 313 -16.69 -3.20 20.45
C GLY A 313 -17.94 -2.86 21.24
N ILE A 314 -19.01 -3.59 20.93
CA ILE A 314 -20.32 -3.46 21.55
C ILE A 314 -20.67 -4.75 22.27
N MET A 315 -21.06 -4.66 23.53
CA MET A 315 -21.69 -5.75 24.25
C MET A 315 -23.20 -5.69 23.99
N PHE A 316 -23.67 -6.50 23.04
CA PHE A 316 -25.10 -6.61 22.74
C PHE A 316 -25.83 -7.42 23.84
N PRO A 317 -27.02 -6.96 24.29
CA PRO A 317 -27.90 -7.75 25.14
C PRO A 317 -28.27 -9.09 24.49
N ARG A 318 -28.58 -10.11 25.31
CA ARG A 318 -28.89 -11.47 24.81
C ARG A 318 -30.15 -11.54 23.95
N ASP A 319 -31.07 -10.62 24.17
CA ASP A 319 -32.32 -10.42 23.47
C ASP A 319 -32.19 -9.41 22.32
N PHE A 320 -30.95 -9.13 21.87
CA PHE A 320 -30.74 -8.17 20.80
C PHE A 320 -31.14 -8.72 19.42
N THR A 321 -32.26 -8.24 18.88
CA THR A 321 -32.62 -8.38 17.45
C THR A 321 -32.06 -7.21 16.63
N CYS A 322 -31.46 -7.54 15.49
CA CYS A 322 -30.94 -6.56 14.53
C CYS A 322 -32.02 -6.26 13.49
N ASP A 323 -32.42 -5.00 13.35
CA ASP A 323 -33.51 -4.61 12.43
C ASP A 323 -33.09 -4.62 10.94
N SER A 324 -31.89 -5.12 10.61
CA SER A 324 -31.30 -5.05 9.27
C SER A 324 -31.05 -6.41 8.60
N GLU A 325 -31.57 -7.52 9.13
CA GLU A 325 -31.40 -8.86 8.53
C GLU A 325 -32.34 -9.13 7.33
N GLU A 326 -33.20 -8.17 6.93
CA GLU A 326 -34.20 -8.40 5.87
C GLU A 326 -33.66 -8.27 4.41
N ASP A 327 -32.42 -7.82 4.20
CA ASP A 327 -31.90 -7.52 2.84
C ASP A 327 -30.76 -8.46 2.35
N GLU A 328 -30.39 -9.51 3.10
CA GLU A 328 -29.19 -10.33 2.79
C GLU A 328 -29.42 -11.51 1.80
N ASP A 329 -30.66 -11.79 1.35
CA ASP A 329 -30.97 -13.01 0.58
C ASP A 329 -31.18 -12.83 -0.95
N GLU A 330 -30.93 -11.65 -1.54
CA GLU A 330 -31.30 -11.40 -2.96
C GLU A 330 -30.14 -10.94 -3.86
N TRP A 331 -29.08 -11.75 -4.00
CA TRP A 331 -28.02 -11.50 -4.99
C TRP A 331 -27.70 -12.76 -5.82
N ASP A 332 -28.68 -13.23 -6.56
CA ASP A 332 -28.52 -14.07 -7.76
C ASP A 332 -29.57 -13.64 -8.79
N MET A 333 -29.26 -12.65 -9.64
CA MET A 333 -29.62 -12.59 -11.07
C MET A 333 -29.36 -11.21 -11.69
N GLU A 334 -28.60 -11.23 -12.79
CA GLU A 334 -28.43 -10.14 -13.76
C GLU A 334 -29.77 -9.58 -14.24
N VAL A 335 -30.06 -8.28 -14.06
CA VAL A 335 -30.90 -7.52 -15.02
C VAL A 335 -30.51 -6.04 -15.08
N PHE A 336 -29.95 -5.68 -16.24
CA PHE A 336 -30.04 -4.42 -17.00
C PHE A 336 -30.54 -3.12 -16.33
N ALA A 337 -29.65 -2.12 -16.42
CA ALA A 337 -29.91 -0.70 -16.19
C ALA A 337 -31.05 -0.09 -17.03
N LYS A 338 -31.73 0.90 -16.46
CA LYS A 338 -32.26 2.06 -17.21
C LYS A 338 -32.05 3.39 -16.44
N PRO A 339 -31.89 4.52 -17.17
CA PRO A 339 -31.35 5.77 -16.63
C PRO A 339 -32.41 6.86 -16.38
N SER A 340 -31.91 8.03 -15.93
CA SER A 340 -32.52 9.38 -15.86
C SER A 340 -33.08 9.74 -14.47
N GLU A 341 -32.89 10.93 -13.89
CA GLU A 341 -32.82 12.27 -14.47
C GLU A 341 -31.89 13.19 -13.67
N VAL A 342 -31.29 14.15 -14.39
CA VAL A 342 -30.49 15.25 -13.87
C VAL A 342 -31.42 16.32 -13.32
N GLN A 343 -31.18 16.78 -12.09
CA GLN A 343 -31.63 18.10 -11.68
C GLN A 343 -30.53 18.79 -10.86
N ASN A 344 -29.92 19.79 -11.50
CA ASN A 344 -29.07 20.78 -10.87
C ASN A 344 -29.96 21.73 -10.05
N ASP A 345 -29.58 22.01 -8.81
CA ASP A 345 -29.92 23.28 -8.17
C ASP A 345 -28.71 23.88 -7.46
N LEU A 346 -28.54 25.18 -7.72
CA LEU A 346 -27.41 26.02 -7.36
C LEU A 346 -27.43 26.46 -5.89
N TYR A 347 -26.22 26.55 -5.32
CA TYR A 347 -25.72 27.38 -4.21
C TYR A 347 -26.73 28.11 -3.29
N VAL A 348 -26.68 27.77 -2.00
CA VAL A 348 -26.81 28.75 -0.91
C VAL A 348 -25.76 28.42 0.15
N ASN A 349 -24.81 29.34 0.35
CA ASN A 349 -24.02 29.43 1.57
C ASN A 349 -24.97 29.58 2.76
N ASN A 350 -24.82 28.78 3.80
CA ASN A 350 -25.24 29.22 5.13
C ASN A 350 -24.26 28.76 6.19
N GLU A 351 -24.04 29.72 7.08
CA GLU A 351 -23.20 29.75 8.25
C GLU A 351 -23.66 28.72 9.29
N GLU A 352 -22.71 28.32 10.12
CA GLU A 352 -22.84 27.85 11.51
C GLU A 352 -24.27 27.54 12.00
N GLU A 353 -24.65 26.26 11.99
CA GLU A 353 -25.67 25.75 12.90
C GLU A 353 -25.00 24.89 13.98
N GLU A 354 -24.74 25.52 15.12
CA GLU A 354 -24.67 24.80 16.39
C GLU A 354 -26.02 24.14 16.62
N ASP A 355 -26.05 22.80 16.53
CA ASP A 355 -27.21 21.96 16.82
C ASP A 355 -27.47 21.94 18.35
N GLU A 356 -27.95 23.08 18.85
CA GLU A 356 -28.56 23.23 20.16
C GLU A 356 -30.08 22.99 20.05
N GLY A 357 -30.53 21.78 20.40
CA GLY A 357 -31.91 21.58 20.84
C GLY A 357 -32.65 20.37 20.28
N ALA A 358 -32.14 19.15 20.51
CA ALA A 358 -32.98 17.95 20.47
C ALA A 358 -32.93 17.24 21.83
N GLU A 359 -34.10 17.06 22.46
CA GLU A 359 -34.28 16.23 23.65
C GLU A 359 -33.81 14.79 23.39
N PRO A 360 -33.32 14.05 24.41
CA PRO A 360 -32.84 12.69 24.20
C PRO A 360 -34.02 11.79 23.84
N GLU A 361 -34.10 11.36 22.58
CA GLU A 361 -34.94 10.22 22.23
C GLU A 361 -34.58 9.04 23.16
N GLU A 362 -35.60 8.37 23.70
CA GLU A 362 -35.49 7.14 24.52
C GLU A 362 -34.98 5.99 23.63
N GLY A 363 -33.77 6.13 23.13
CA GLY A 363 -33.13 5.19 22.22
C GLY A 363 -32.56 4.00 22.97
N ARG A 364 -32.57 2.86 22.30
CA ARG A 364 -32.01 1.60 22.79
C ARG A 364 -30.55 1.80 23.19
N LYS A 365 -30.18 1.43 24.42
CA LYS A 365 -28.83 1.59 24.93
C LYS A 365 -28.00 0.33 24.77
N VAL A 366 -26.71 0.50 24.48
CA VAL A 366 -25.72 -0.57 24.39
C VAL A 366 -24.47 -0.20 25.19
N MET A 367 -23.71 -1.21 25.61
CA MET A 367 -22.44 -1.00 26.31
C MET A 367 -21.30 -1.07 25.30
N VAL A 368 -20.63 0.05 25.06
CA VAL A 368 -19.41 0.12 24.24
C VAL A 368 -18.21 -0.12 25.14
N PHE A 369 -17.25 -0.90 24.68
CA PHE A 369 -15.99 -1.15 25.38
C PHE A 369 -14.79 -0.88 24.49
N PHE A 370 -13.68 -0.55 25.13
CA PHE A 370 -12.41 -0.29 24.45
C PHE A 370 -11.30 -1.15 25.04
N THR A 371 -10.37 -1.58 24.20
CA THR A 371 -9.22 -2.40 24.58
C THR A 371 -7.93 -1.74 24.15
N ARG A 372 -6.84 -2.07 24.85
CA ARG A 372 -5.46 -1.81 24.43
C ARG A 372 -4.64 -3.08 24.63
N ASN A 373 -3.96 -3.55 23.60
CA ASN A 373 -3.15 -4.76 23.58
C ASN A 373 -3.91 -5.97 24.18
N GLY A 374 -5.17 -6.14 23.74
CA GLY A 374 -6.07 -7.20 24.18
C GLY A 374 -6.64 -7.06 25.60
N LYS A 375 -6.37 -5.96 26.32
CA LYS A 375 -6.92 -5.73 27.67
C LYS A 375 -7.97 -4.63 27.64
N VAL A 376 -9.10 -4.86 28.31
CA VAL A 376 -10.17 -3.85 28.45
C VAL A 376 -9.64 -2.63 29.22
N VAL A 377 -9.71 -1.47 28.58
CA VAL A 377 -9.38 -0.16 29.17
C VAL A 377 -10.58 0.37 29.95
N GLY A 378 -11.77 0.27 29.37
CA GLY A 378 -13.01 0.71 30.02
C GLY A 378 -14.25 0.44 29.18
N ARG A 379 -15.41 0.82 29.74
CA ARG A 379 -16.72 0.66 29.12
C ARG A 379 -17.55 1.93 29.32
N LYS A 380 -18.44 2.23 28.38
CA LYS A 380 -19.36 3.36 28.44
C LYS A 380 -20.70 2.97 27.82
N GLU A 381 -21.78 3.36 28.49
CA GLU A 381 -23.13 3.24 27.93
C GLU A 381 -23.33 4.28 26.83
N ALA A 382 -23.88 3.87 25.69
CA ALA A 382 -24.19 4.75 24.57
C ALA A 382 -25.58 4.43 24.02
N VAL A 383 -26.29 5.46 23.54
CA VAL A 383 -27.55 5.30 22.82
C VAL A 383 -27.23 4.85 21.39
N LEU A 384 -27.79 3.72 20.98
CA LEU A 384 -27.59 3.16 19.65
C LEU A 384 -28.32 4.02 18.60
N PRO A 385 -27.62 4.60 17.62
CA PRO A 385 -28.25 5.38 16.56
C PRO A 385 -29.15 4.51 15.68
N PRO A 386 -30.15 5.10 15.00
CA PRO A 386 -30.86 4.42 13.92
C PRO A 386 -29.87 3.88 12.87
N GLY A 387 -30.02 2.61 12.50
CA GLY A 387 -29.09 1.91 11.60
C GLY A 387 -27.80 1.41 12.24
N GLY A 388 -27.60 1.63 13.54
CA GLY A 388 -26.50 1.08 14.31
C GLY A 388 -25.24 1.94 14.35
N PHE A 389 -24.20 1.37 14.97
CA PHE A 389 -22.90 2.01 15.15
C PHE A 389 -21.89 1.44 14.16
N PHE A 390 -21.25 2.32 13.40
CA PHE A 390 -20.26 1.95 12.38
C PHE A 390 -18.84 2.15 12.92
N PRO A 391 -17.94 1.16 12.76
CA PRO A 391 -16.52 1.35 12.99
C PRO A 391 -16.00 2.60 12.29
N THR A 392 -15.40 3.49 13.06
CA THR A 392 -14.97 4.81 12.58
C THR A 392 -13.59 5.14 13.14
N ILE A 393 -12.68 5.54 12.27
CA ILE A 393 -11.31 5.91 12.60
C ILE A 393 -11.09 7.36 12.18
N GLY A 394 -10.43 8.12 13.04
CA GLY A 394 -10.02 9.49 12.75
C GLY A 394 -8.51 9.64 12.84
N MET A 395 -7.93 10.44 11.95
CA MET A 395 -6.53 10.85 11.93
C MET A 395 -6.47 12.36 11.63
N MET A 396 -5.45 13.07 12.07
CA MET A 396 -5.38 14.53 11.91
C MET A 396 -3.94 15.08 11.84
N SER A 397 -2.92 14.21 11.88
CA SER A 397 -1.53 14.63 11.79
C SER A 397 -0.79 13.93 10.66
N SER A 398 0.08 14.68 10.00
CA SER A 398 0.97 14.16 8.95
C SER A 398 1.74 12.93 9.41
N GLY A 399 1.80 11.91 8.55
CA GLY A 399 2.53 10.66 8.78
C GLY A 399 1.77 9.59 9.58
N GLU A 400 0.56 9.87 10.06
CA GLU A 400 -0.25 8.89 10.78
C GLU A 400 -0.66 7.72 9.89
N ARG A 401 -0.36 6.51 10.36
CA ARG A 401 -0.73 5.26 9.71
C ARG A 401 -1.18 4.22 10.73
N VAL A 402 -2.25 3.52 10.39
CA VAL A 402 -2.82 2.45 11.22
C VAL A 402 -3.14 1.23 10.38
N ARG A 403 -2.92 0.03 10.90
CA ARG A 403 -3.40 -1.23 10.30
C ARG A 403 -4.70 -1.62 10.98
N VAL A 404 -5.76 -1.87 10.24
CA VAL A 404 -7.10 -2.15 10.76
C VAL A 404 -7.49 -3.59 10.47
N ASP A 405 -8.06 -4.24 11.48
CA ASP A 405 -8.78 -5.51 11.34
C ASP A 405 -10.23 -5.29 11.77
N LEU A 406 -11.15 -5.33 10.81
CA LEU A 406 -12.59 -5.20 11.04
C LEU A 406 -13.24 -6.49 11.57
N HIS A 407 -12.53 -7.61 11.49
CA HIS A 407 -13.05 -8.94 11.84
C HIS A 407 -12.01 -9.79 12.59
N PRO A 408 -11.42 -9.28 13.69
CA PRO A 408 -10.39 -10.01 14.42
C PRO A 408 -10.96 -11.30 15.03
N LEU A 409 -10.15 -12.36 15.03
CA LEU A 409 -10.52 -13.66 15.62
C LEU A 409 -10.63 -13.61 17.15
N SER A 410 -10.06 -12.58 17.78
CA SER A 410 -10.14 -12.30 19.21
C SER A 410 -11.11 -11.15 19.47
N GLY A 411 -12.40 -11.47 19.62
CA GLY A 411 -13.45 -10.57 20.09
C GLY A 411 -13.92 -10.94 21.49
#